data_AF-A0A2R6MXC3-F1
#
_entry.id   AF-A0A2R6MXC3-F1
#
_cell.length_a   1.000
_cell.length_b   1.000
_cell.length_c   1.000
_cell.angle_alpha   90.00
_cell.angle_beta   90.00
_cell.angle_gamma   90.00
#
_symmetry.space_group_name_H-M   'P 1'
#
loop_
_entity.id
_entity.type
_entity.pdbx_description
1 polymer ?
#
loop_
_entity_poly.entity_id
_entity_poly.type
_entity_poly.pdbx_seq_one_letter_code
_entity_poly.pdbx_strand_id
1 'polypeptide(L)'
;MTAAEGAATARLRTRHPHAAVVAAALAPDNTAQIETRAEGDRVRTTVRRDDVAGLRATVQDYLRNADAADRTVRAALSVRARARARGDATTTTEQADDRTNTDSPINEDTQTTDNE
;
A
#
# COMPACT_ATOMS: atom_id res chain seq x y z
N MET A 1 -14.27 -23.93 -46.87
CA MET A 1 -15.13 -24.10 -45.69
C MET A 1 -14.43 -23.40 -44.53
N THR A 2 -14.59 -22.08 -44.41
CA THR A 2 -14.08 -21.31 -43.27
C THR A 2 -14.98 -21.65 -42.09
N ALA A 3 -14.46 -22.44 -41.14
CA ALA A 3 -15.10 -22.56 -39.85
C ALA A 3 -15.29 -21.13 -39.31
N ALA A 4 -16.45 -20.84 -38.73
CA ALA A 4 -16.64 -19.59 -38.01
C ALA A 4 -15.49 -19.46 -36.99
N GLU A 5 -14.61 -18.47 -37.17
CA GLU A 5 -13.68 -18.02 -36.14
C GLU A 5 -14.54 -17.48 -35.00
N GLY A 6 -14.92 -18.39 -34.10
CA GLY A 6 -15.90 -18.14 -33.07
C GLY A 6 -15.26 -17.40 -31.91
N ALA A 7 -15.59 -16.12 -31.76
CA ALA A 7 -15.19 -15.32 -30.62
C ALA A 7 -15.41 -16.08 -29.30
N ALA A 8 -14.32 -16.39 -28.60
CA ALA A 8 -14.29 -17.06 -27.31
C ALA A 8 -14.21 -16.02 -26.19
N THR A 9 -15.01 -16.19 -25.13
CA THR A 9 -15.06 -15.27 -23.99
C THR A 9 -14.88 -16.02 -22.66
N ALA A 10 -14.06 -15.49 -21.77
CA ALA A 10 -13.93 -15.94 -20.37
C ALA A 10 -14.35 -14.83 -19.40
N ARG A 11 -15.00 -15.21 -18.30
CA ARG A 11 -15.37 -14.30 -17.20
C ARG A 11 -14.77 -14.82 -15.90
N LEU A 12 -13.82 -14.07 -15.35
CA LEU A 12 -13.11 -14.40 -14.12
C LEU A 12 -13.62 -13.56 -12.96
N ARG A 13 -13.60 -14.16 -11.77
CA ARG A 13 -13.92 -13.51 -10.50
C ARG A 13 -12.94 -14.00 -9.44
N THR A 14 -12.14 -13.09 -8.89
CA THR A 14 -11.22 -13.38 -7.78
C THR A 14 -11.56 -12.48 -6.58
N ARG A 15 -11.30 -12.96 -5.36
CA ARG A 15 -11.52 -12.19 -4.14
C ARG A 15 -10.22 -11.64 -3.61
N HIS A 16 -10.22 -10.37 -3.23
CA HIS A 16 -9.08 -9.66 -2.67
C HIS A 16 -9.57 -8.68 -1.59
N PRO A 17 -8.94 -8.64 -0.40
CA PRO A 17 -9.31 -7.68 0.64
C PRO A 17 -9.24 -6.20 0.18
N HIS A 18 -8.38 -5.92 -0.80
CA HIS A 18 -8.18 -4.59 -1.38
C HIS A 18 -8.40 -4.61 -2.90
N ALA A 19 -9.54 -5.16 -3.35
CA ALA A 19 -9.82 -5.38 -4.77
C ALA A 19 -9.66 -4.14 -5.66
N ALA A 20 -10.04 -2.95 -5.19
CA ALA A 20 -9.83 -1.71 -5.95
C ALA A 20 -8.34 -1.42 -6.23
N VAL A 21 -7.47 -1.66 -5.25
CA VAL A 21 -6.02 -1.46 -5.40
C VAL A 21 -5.42 -2.52 -6.32
N VAL A 22 -5.87 -3.77 -6.20
CA VAL A 22 -5.45 -4.86 -7.09
C VAL A 22 -5.88 -4.59 -8.53
N ALA A 23 -7.12 -4.15 -8.75
CA ALA A 23 -7.59 -3.78 -10.09
C ALA A 23 -6.80 -2.61 -10.69
N ALA A 24 -6.43 -1.61 -9.88
CA ALA A 24 -5.56 -0.52 -10.32
C ALA A 24 -4.15 -1.01 -10.68
N ALA A 25 -3.58 -1.95 -9.91
CA ALA A 25 -2.29 -2.56 -10.19
C ALA A 25 -2.28 -3.42 -11.46
N LEU A 26 -3.44 -3.98 -11.85
CA LEU A 26 -3.61 -4.74 -13.10
C LEU A 26 -3.84 -3.84 -14.33
N ALA A 27 -4.24 -2.59 -14.14
CA ALA A 27 -4.60 -1.69 -15.23
C ALA A 27 -3.52 -1.55 -16.33
N PRO A 28 -2.21 -1.48 -16.01
CA PRO A 28 -1.16 -1.32 -17.02
C PRO A 28 -1.05 -2.49 -18.01
N ASP A 29 -1.39 -3.72 -17.59
CA ASP A 29 -1.27 -4.92 -18.42
C ASP A 29 -2.56 -5.25 -19.18
N ASN A 30 -3.65 -4.52 -18.92
CA ASN A 30 -4.91 -4.74 -19.63
C ASN A 30 -4.78 -4.25 -21.08
N THR A 31 -5.05 -5.16 -22.01
CA THR A 31 -5.20 -4.82 -23.44
C THR A 31 -6.68 -4.53 -23.77
N ALA A 32 -6.97 -4.11 -25.00
CA ALA A 32 -8.37 -3.93 -25.46
C ALA A 32 -9.22 -5.22 -25.37
N GLN A 33 -8.58 -6.39 -25.24
CA GLN A 33 -9.23 -7.69 -25.12
C GLN A 33 -9.53 -8.06 -23.66
N ILE A 34 -9.07 -7.27 -22.69
CA ILE A 34 -9.17 -7.53 -21.26
C ILE A 34 -9.84 -6.33 -20.57
N GLU A 35 -11.04 -6.55 -20.04
CA GLU A 35 -11.75 -5.57 -19.22
C GLU A 35 -11.68 -6.00 -17.76
N THR A 36 -10.99 -5.24 -16.92
CA THR A 36 -10.87 -5.52 -15.47
C THR A 36 -11.51 -4.40 -14.65
N ARG A 37 -12.29 -4.77 -13.63
CA ARG A 37 -12.90 -3.82 -12.69
C ARG A 37 -13.09 -4.41 -11.31
N ALA A 38 -13.09 -3.57 -10.28
CA ALA A 38 -13.42 -3.97 -8.92
C ALA A 38 -14.94 -3.89 -8.66
N GLU A 39 -15.45 -4.85 -7.89
CA GLU A 39 -16.80 -4.86 -7.32
C GLU A 39 -16.71 -5.34 -5.87
N GLY A 40 -16.74 -4.41 -4.90
CA GLY A 40 -16.59 -4.75 -3.48
C GLY A 40 -15.24 -5.40 -3.20
N ASP A 41 -15.26 -6.64 -2.70
CA ASP A 41 -14.07 -7.46 -2.42
C ASP A 41 -13.61 -8.30 -3.63
N ARG A 42 -14.17 -8.06 -4.83
CA ARG A 42 -13.89 -8.87 -6.02
C ARG A 42 -13.24 -8.06 -7.13
N VAL A 43 -12.30 -8.69 -7.81
CA VAL A 43 -11.85 -8.26 -9.14
C VAL A 43 -12.60 -9.11 -10.17
N ARG A 44 -13.24 -8.45 -11.13
CA ARG A 44 -13.96 -9.08 -12.24
C ARG A 44 -13.27 -8.74 -13.53
N THR A 45 -12.99 -9.78 -14.30
CA THR A 45 -12.35 -9.63 -15.59
C THR A 45 -13.10 -10.36 -16.68
N THR A 46 -13.24 -9.71 -17.82
CA THR A 46 -13.73 -10.32 -19.05
C THR A 46 -12.60 -10.34 -20.07
N VAL A 47 -12.32 -11.51 -20.63
CA VAL A 47 -11.33 -11.70 -21.70
C VAL A 47 -12.06 -12.14 -22.96
N ARG A 48 -11.78 -11.51 -24.11
CA ARG A 48 -12.36 -11.86 -25.41
C ARG A 48 -11.25 -12.12 -26.44
N ARG A 49 -11.32 -13.24 -27.15
CA ARG A 49 -10.36 -13.67 -28.18
C ARG A 49 -11.10 -14.35 -29.34
N ASP A 50 -10.45 -14.49 -30.48
CA ASP A 50 -11.08 -15.06 -31.69
C ASP A 50 -11.15 -16.60 -31.67
N ASP A 51 -10.37 -17.22 -30.78
CA ASP A 51 -10.29 -18.67 -30.62
C ASP A 51 -10.02 -19.08 -29.16
N VAL A 52 -10.27 -20.36 -28.85
CA VAL A 52 -10.12 -20.93 -27.50
C VAL A 52 -8.65 -21.06 -27.08
N ALA A 53 -7.72 -21.30 -28.01
CA ALA A 53 -6.30 -21.44 -27.70
C ALA A 53 -5.71 -20.08 -27.26
N GLY A 54 -6.03 -19.01 -27.99
CA GLY A 54 -5.73 -17.63 -27.63
C GLY A 54 -6.40 -17.23 -26.32
N LEU A 55 -7.68 -17.58 -26.12
CA LEU A 55 -8.36 -17.32 -24.85
C LEU A 55 -7.63 -17.98 -23.66
N ARG A 56 -7.23 -19.25 -23.80
CA ARG A 56 -6.49 -19.98 -22.75
C ARG A 56 -5.17 -19.29 -22.42
N ALA A 57 -4.39 -18.92 -23.44
CA ALA A 57 -3.11 -18.24 -23.25
C ALA A 57 -3.31 -16.92 -22.51
N THR A 58 -4.22 -16.05 -22.99
CA THR A 58 -4.50 -14.76 -22.35
C THR A 58 -5.02 -14.90 -20.93
N VAL A 59 -5.88 -15.89 -20.64
CA VAL A 59 -6.34 -16.16 -19.27
C VAL A 59 -5.19 -16.60 -18.37
N GLN A 60 -4.27 -17.44 -18.85
CA GLN A 60 -3.10 -17.86 -18.07
C GLN A 60 -2.14 -16.70 -17.79
N ASP A 61 -1.90 -15.83 -18.77
CA ASP A 61 -1.11 -14.60 -18.59
C ASP A 61 -1.78 -13.67 -17.56
N TYR A 62 -3.08 -13.43 -17.73
CA TYR A 62 -3.85 -12.60 -16.81
C TYR A 62 -3.79 -13.12 -15.37
N LEU A 63 -3.91 -14.44 -15.14
CA LEU A 63 -3.85 -15.01 -13.80
C LEU A 63 -2.46 -14.86 -13.16
N ARG A 64 -1.38 -14.92 -13.94
CA ARG A 64 -0.03 -14.62 -13.45
C ARG A 64 0.10 -13.15 -13.06
N ASN A 65 -0.43 -12.24 -13.88
CA ASN A 65 -0.42 -10.81 -13.57
C ASN A 65 -1.26 -10.52 -12.31
N ALA A 66 -2.42 -11.18 -12.14
CA ALA A 66 -3.28 -11.05 -10.96
C ALA A 66 -2.58 -11.52 -9.67
N ASP A 67 -1.84 -12.62 -9.72
CA ASP A 67 -1.02 -13.08 -8.59
C ASP A 67 0.09 -12.08 -8.25
N ALA A 68 0.80 -11.57 -9.25
CA ALA A 68 1.85 -10.56 -9.06
C ALA A 68 1.30 -9.26 -8.46
N ALA A 69 0.13 -8.81 -8.94
CA ALA A 69 -0.56 -7.65 -8.41
C ALA A 69 -0.97 -7.84 -6.94
N ASP A 70 -1.58 -8.98 -6.58
CA ASP A 70 -1.97 -9.27 -5.19
C ASP A 70 -0.77 -9.26 -4.24
N ARG A 71 0.33 -9.93 -4.63
CA ARG A 71 1.56 -9.96 -3.85
C ARG A 71 2.17 -8.57 -3.67
N THR A 72 2.20 -7.77 -4.74
CA THR A 72 2.73 -6.40 -4.71
C THR A 72 1.92 -5.51 -3.78
N VAL A 73 0.58 -5.57 -3.86
CA VAL A 73 -0.32 -4.82 -2.99
C VAL A 73 -0.15 -5.22 -1.53
N ARG A 74 -0.10 -6.52 -1.23
CA ARG A 74 0.13 -7.01 0.15
C ARG A 74 1.47 -6.56 0.71
N ALA A 75 2.53 -6.58 -0.09
CA ALA A 75 3.85 -6.09 0.31
C ALA A 75 3.83 -4.59 0.61
N ALA A 76 3.24 -3.78 -0.28
CA ALA A 76 3.12 -2.34 -0.10
C ALA A 76 2.32 -1.98 1.17
N LEU A 77 1.22 -2.69 1.44
CA LEU A 77 0.42 -2.49 2.64
C LEU A 77 1.17 -2.88 3.91
N SER A 78 1.97 -3.95 3.87
CA SER A 78 2.81 -4.37 5.00
C SER A 78 3.89 -3.33 5.32
N VAL A 79 4.55 -2.79 4.29
CA VAL A 79 5.52 -1.69 4.45
C VAL A 79 4.84 -0.47 5.07
N ARG A 80 3.65 -0.11 4.57
CA ARG A 80 2.87 1.02 5.08
C ARG A 80 2.44 0.82 6.54
N ALA A 81 2.04 -0.39 6.93
CA ALA A 81 1.67 -0.71 8.31
C ALA A 81 2.87 -0.59 9.27
N ARG A 82 4.04 -1.09 8.88
CA ARG A 82 5.28 -0.95 9.67
C ARG A 82 5.71 0.51 9.82
N ALA A 83 5.61 1.31 8.75
CA ALA A 83 5.91 2.73 8.82
C ALA A 83 5.00 3.47 9.81
N ARG A 84 3.70 3.14 9.83
CA ARG A 84 2.76 3.71 10.81
C ARG A 84 3.12 3.32 12.25
N ALA A 85 3.42 2.05 12.50
CA ALA A 85 3.82 1.60 13.83
C ALA A 85 5.10 2.27 14.34
N ARG A 86 6.04 2.60 13.44
CA ARG A 86 7.27 3.37 13.79
C ARG A 86 7.00 4.85 14.02
N GLY A 87 6.16 5.46 13.19
CA GLY A 87 5.78 6.88 13.33
C GLY A 87 5.04 7.14 14.64
N ASP A 88 4.17 6.22 15.05
CA ASP A 88 3.46 6.26 16.34
C ASP A 88 4.42 6.14 17.54
N ALA A 89 5.53 5.39 17.38
CA ALA A 89 6.55 5.26 18.42
C ALA A 89 7.45 6.50 18.60
N THR A 90 7.42 7.47 17.67
CA THR A 90 8.32 8.64 17.70
C THR A 90 7.75 9.82 18.49
N THR A 91 6.47 9.80 18.89
CA THR A 91 5.83 10.92 19.61
C THR A 91 6.04 10.91 21.15
N THR A 92 6.79 9.96 21.73
CA THR A 92 6.97 9.86 23.20
C THR A 92 8.39 10.21 23.69
N THR A 93 9.11 11.09 22.99
CA THR A 93 10.39 11.62 23.50
C THR A 93 10.39 13.15 23.52
N GLU A 94 9.37 13.73 24.15
CA GLU A 94 9.50 15.05 24.75
C GLU A 94 9.18 14.92 26.23
N GLN A 95 10.01 15.55 27.07
CA GLN A 95 9.84 15.77 28.51
C GLN A 95 10.56 14.81 29.48
N ALA A 96 11.89 14.99 29.56
CA ALA A 96 12.61 14.98 30.84
C ALA A 96 13.99 15.66 30.72
N ASP A 97 14.06 16.89 30.19
CA ASP A 97 15.16 17.80 30.55
C ASP A 97 14.75 18.56 31.82
N ASP A 98 14.71 17.82 32.93
CA ASP A 98 14.64 18.37 34.28
C ASP A 98 16.02 18.98 34.59
N ARG A 99 16.13 20.29 34.35
CA ARG A 99 17.32 21.06 34.70
C ARG A 99 17.39 21.25 36.22
N THR A 100 17.81 20.23 36.96
CA THR A 100 18.44 20.45 38.28
C THR A 100 19.94 20.59 38.09
N ASN A 101 20.36 21.77 37.61
CA ASN A 101 21.72 22.20 37.82
C ASN A 101 21.79 22.78 39.23
N THR A 102 22.07 21.93 40.20
CA THR A 102 22.50 22.34 41.54
C THR A 102 23.87 22.98 41.42
N ASP A 103 23.90 24.30 41.31
CA ASP A 103 25.01 25.07 41.86
C ASP A 103 24.53 26.48 42.24
N SER A 104 24.47 26.73 43.54
CA SER A 104 24.52 28.07 44.13
C SER A 104 25.83 28.08 44.93
N PRO A 105 26.64 29.16 44.91
CA PRO A 105 26.14 30.49 45.25
C PRO A 105 26.86 31.68 44.55
N ILE A 106 26.20 32.83 44.49
CA ILE A 106 26.80 34.14 44.88
C ILE A 106 25.65 35.11 45.18
N ASN A 107 25.44 35.37 46.46
CA ASN A 107 24.69 36.55 46.88
C ASN A 107 25.69 37.71 46.90
N GLU A 108 25.71 38.51 45.83
CA GLU A 108 26.17 39.88 45.93
C GLU A 108 24.98 40.71 46.40
N ASP A 109 24.99 41.11 47.68
CA ASP A 109 24.31 42.34 48.04
C ASP A 109 25.11 43.11 49.09
N THR A 110 25.21 44.40 48.84
CA THR A 110 26.14 45.35 49.46
C THR A 110 25.37 46.23 50.42
N GLN A 111 25.75 46.29 51.71
CA GLN A 111 25.64 47.47 52.61
C GLN A 111 26.13 47.12 54.03
N THR A 112 27.28 47.62 54.50
CA THR A 112 27.56 48.87 55.24
C THR A 112 27.09 48.85 56.71
N THR A 113 28.03 48.97 57.67
CA THR A 113 28.11 50.05 58.67
C THR A 113 29.36 49.96 59.54
N ASP A 114 29.82 51.16 59.95
CA ASP A 114 31.01 51.53 60.72
C ASP A 114 31.27 50.77 62.03
N ASN A 115 32.57 50.64 62.34
CA ASN A 115 33.10 50.28 63.66
C ASN A 115 33.03 51.50 64.61
N GLU A 116 32.71 51.26 65.88
CA GLU A 116 33.03 52.16 67.01
C GLU A 116 34.54 52.20 67.31
#